data_AF-A0A6L7VQ07-F1
#
_entry.id   AF-A0A6L7VQ07-F1
#
_cell.length_a   1.000
_cell.length_b   1.000
_cell.length_c   1.000
_cell.angle_alpha   90.00
_cell.angle_beta   90.00
_cell.angle_gamma   90.00
#
_symmetry.space_group_name_H-M   'P 1'
#
loop_
_entity.id
_entity.type
_entity.pdbx_description
1 polymer ?
#
loop_
_entity_poly.entity_id
_entity_poly.type
_entity_poly.pdbx_seq_one_letter_code
_entity_poly.pdbx_strand_id
1 'polypeptide(L)'
;MRVISLNRYCYGLCMAICTLFATNRLAEHTVLYFPASDGTTSEGYLHIINHSDEEGELSITAIDDFGNRLEAIVLTLKAEEALDFSASEIEPAEKNDDTNDSTERRRNWRLEISSELPIEVLSFMRDANGAMTPIHEGVPLIAHRHRIPVFYVGDPNSSNSVLRVVNQKDESVIVEISATDKTKRQAKASVRIPGAHTLHIQGADLREGETPQSWPEESELVGAIDLDEGMWQVDVEVASNQSIAVVHLLKSKNDQQVDLSVNETQWWRGVVVKPEYRCAGNDYIRNDYGVRYRSKKNEILEALGGNFGPYTGKCFDDEDAVEIDHIVALAEAHESGMCTEEDIERKKEFGADLLNLTLASREINRQKSSKDALEWQPENENKCWFANRVLEVKQKYKLTVDNDEAAALAEILKNCKSTDLVVSNCSD
;
A
#
# COMPACT_ATOMS: atom_id res chain seq x y z
N MET A 1 -6.43 33.72 61.26
CA MET A 1 -5.87 35.10 61.31
C MET A 1 -4.43 35.02 60.82
N ARG A 2 -4.07 35.87 59.85
CA ARG A 2 -2.72 36.16 59.31
C ARG A 2 -2.05 35.15 58.37
N VAL A 3 -2.30 35.42 57.10
CA VAL A 3 -1.34 35.48 55.98
C VAL A 3 0.07 35.90 56.41
N ILE A 4 1.08 35.12 56.02
CA ILE A 4 2.41 35.61 55.62
C ILE A 4 2.82 34.79 54.38
N SER A 5 2.86 35.44 53.22
CA SER A 5 3.68 35.01 52.09
C SER A 5 4.90 35.94 52.03
N LEU A 6 6.08 35.38 51.74
CA LEU A 6 6.92 35.80 50.61
C LEU A 6 8.31 35.12 50.65
N ASN A 7 8.59 34.46 49.52
CA ASN A 7 9.86 34.37 48.81
C ASN A 7 11.07 33.69 49.44
N ARG A 8 11.33 32.47 48.95
CA ARG A 8 12.59 32.19 48.25
C ARG A 8 12.33 31.27 47.06
N TYR A 9 12.74 31.75 45.88
CA TYR A 9 12.60 31.10 44.58
C TYR A 9 13.49 29.86 44.44
N CYS A 10 12.91 28.87 43.75
CA CYS A 10 13.47 27.90 42.80
C CYS A 10 14.82 27.24 43.08
N TYR A 11 14.83 25.91 43.16
CA TYR A 11 15.36 24.99 42.15
C TYR A 11 15.16 23.54 42.64
N GLY A 12 14.52 22.68 41.85
CA GLY A 12 14.67 21.22 41.97
C GLY A 12 13.38 20.40 42.07
N LEU A 13 13.16 19.58 41.04
CA LEU A 13 12.21 18.46 40.91
C LEU A 13 10.72 18.80 40.84
N CYS A 14 10.24 19.04 39.62
CA CYS A 14 8.92 18.58 39.22
C CYS A 14 9.09 17.14 38.70
N MET A 15 8.76 16.13 39.51
CA MET A 15 8.38 14.83 38.98
C MET A 15 7.06 15.05 38.24
N ALA A 16 7.13 15.33 36.94
CA ALA A 16 6.00 15.10 36.07
C ALA A 16 5.84 13.58 35.99
N ILE A 17 4.84 13.06 36.71
CA ILE A 17 4.25 11.77 36.41
C ILE A 17 3.68 11.91 35.00
N CYS A 18 4.49 11.55 34.00
CA CYS A 18 4.01 11.24 32.67
C CYS A 18 3.22 9.94 32.81
N THR A 19 1.95 10.02 33.17
CA THR A 19 0.99 9.03 32.69
C THR A 19 1.04 9.13 31.18
N LEU A 20 1.78 8.22 30.54
CA LEU A 20 1.53 7.86 29.16
C LEU A 20 0.06 7.42 29.12
N PHE A 21 -0.82 8.31 28.68
CA PHE A 21 -2.01 7.84 27.99
C PHE A 21 -1.48 7.17 26.74
N ALA A 22 -1.30 5.84 26.79
CA ALA A 22 -1.38 5.05 25.58
C ALA A 22 -2.77 5.38 25.02
N THR A 23 -2.81 6.20 23.98
CA THR A 23 -4.02 6.31 23.17
C THR A 23 -4.20 4.91 22.60
N ASN A 24 -5.09 4.11 23.20
CA ASN A 24 -5.55 2.87 22.59
C ASN A 24 -6.10 3.29 21.23
N ARG A 25 -5.32 3.00 20.18
CA ARG A 25 -5.71 3.28 18.81
C ARG A 25 -6.76 2.24 18.50
N LEU A 26 -8.00 2.66 18.23
CA LEU A 26 -9.04 1.76 17.76
C LEU A 26 -8.49 0.97 16.56
N ALA A 27 -8.61 -0.35 16.62
CA ALA A 27 -8.37 -1.19 15.46
C ALA A 27 -9.51 -0.93 14.47
N GLU A 28 -9.19 -0.35 13.33
CA GLU A 28 -10.14 -0.12 12.23
C GLU A 28 -9.90 -1.16 11.14
N HIS A 29 -10.95 -1.89 10.78
CA HIS A 29 -10.96 -2.89 9.73
C HIS A 29 -11.99 -2.48 8.67
N THR A 30 -11.63 -2.65 7.39
CA THR A 30 -12.52 -2.35 6.27
C THR A 30 -12.74 -3.59 5.44
N VAL A 31 -14.00 -4.00 5.28
CA VAL A 31 -14.41 -5.00 4.30
C VAL A 31 -14.84 -4.25 3.03
N LEU A 32 -14.04 -4.37 1.96
CA LEU A 32 -14.21 -3.60 0.72
C LEU A 32 -15.42 -4.02 -0.11
N TYR A 33 -15.80 -5.29 0.00
CA TYR A 33 -16.92 -5.88 -0.71
C TYR A 33 -17.68 -6.84 0.20
N PHE A 34 -18.96 -6.57 0.40
CA PHE A 34 -19.85 -7.41 1.18
C PHE A 34 -21.22 -7.51 0.47
N PRO A 35 -21.52 -8.63 -0.21
CA PRO A 35 -22.70 -8.72 -1.05
C PRO A 35 -24.00 -8.64 -0.24
N ALA A 36 -24.98 -7.95 -0.80
CA ALA A 36 -26.32 -7.84 -0.21
C ALA A 36 -27.01 -9.21 -0.07
N SER A 37 -27.98 -9.34 0.83
CA SER A 37 -28.83 -10.53 0.91
C SER A 37 -29.99 -10.46 -0.09
N ASP A 38 -29.78 -11.03 -1.28
CA ASP A 38 -30.80 -11.09 -2.32
C ASP A 38 -31.70 -12.35 -2.23
N GLY A 39 -31.38 -13.27 -1.31
CA GLY A 39 -32.12 -14.51 -1.06
C GLY A 39 -32.11 -15.52 -2.21
N THR A 40 -31.34 -15.29 -3.28
CA THR A 40 -31.41 -16.09 -4.51
C THR A 40 -30.05 -16.46 -5.11
N THR A 41 -29.01 -15.65 -4.93
CA THR A 41 -27.69 -15.89 -5.53
C THR A 41 -26.63 -16.10 -4.47
N SER A 42 -26.36 -15.08 -3.66
CA SER A 42 -25.32 -15.06 -2.65
C SER A 42 -25.54 -13.93 -1.66
N GLU A 43 -24.93 -14.02 -0.48
CA GLU A 43 -24.90 -12.96 0.51
C GLU A 43 -23.54 -12.87 1.20
N GLY A 44 -23.24 -11.72 1.79
CA GLY A 44 -22.08 -11.51 2.63
C GLY A 44 -22.22 -12.24 3.97
N TYR A 45 -21.10 -12.79 4.43
CA TYR A 45 -20.95 -13.43 5.73
C TYR A 45 -19.66 -12.95 6.39
N LEU A 46 -19.76 -12.51 7.64
CA LEU A 46 -18.67 -11.92 8.41
C LEU A 46 -18.40 -12.79 9.64
N HIS A 47 -17.13 -13.06 9.93
CA HIS A 47 -16.68 -13.77 11.11
C HIS A 47 -15.65 -12.89 11.85
N ILE A 48 -15.94 -12.55 13.10
CA ILE A 48 -15.10 -11.65 13.91
C ILE A 48 -14.66 -12.40 15.16
N ILE A 49 -13.36 -12.39 15.46
CA ILE A 49 -12.76 -13.08 16.61
C ILE A 49 -12.06 -12.06 17.50
N ASN A 50 -12.36 -12.05 18.79
CA ASN A 50 -11.53 -11.37 19.78
C ASN A 50 -10.39 -12.30 20.22
N HIS A 51 -9.14 -11.89 20.02
CA HIS A 51 -7.98 -12.69 20.44
C HIS A 51 -7.50 -12.38 21.86
N SER A 52 -8.13 -11.43 22.56
CA SER A 52 -7.76 -11.05 23.93
C SER A 52 -8.61 -11.76 24.99
N ASP A 53 -8.11 -11.70 26.23
CA ASP A 53 -8.79 -12.13 27.44
C ASP A 53 -9.70 -11.04 28.06
N GLU A 54 -9.89 -9.92 27.35
CA GLU A 54 -10.73 -8.80 27.77
C GLU A 54 -12.04 -8.74 26.97
N GLU A 55 -13.11 -8.23 27.59
CA GLU A 55 -14.34 -7.86 26.87
C GLU A 55 -14.28 -6.41 26.39
N GLY A 56 -14.95 -6.11 25.28
CA GLY A 56 -14.96 -4.76 24.74
C GLY A 56 -16.06 -4.52 23.72
N GLU A 57 -16.11 -3.30 23.22
CA GLU A 57 -17.12 -2.87 22.25
C GLU A 57 -16.66 -3.10 20.81
N LEU A 58 -17.60 -3.54 19.98
CA LEU A 58 -17.47 -3.69 18.53
C LEU A 58 -18.52 -2.81 17.86
N SER A 59 -18.10 -1.97 16.93
CA SER A 59 -18.98 -1.15 16.11
C SER A 59 -18.85 -1.55 14.64
N ILE A 60 -19.98 -1.79 13.96
CA ILE A 60 -20.04 -2.12 12.54
C ILE A 60 -20.90 -1.08 11.83
N THR A 61 -20.33 -0.37 10.86
CA THR A 61 -21.05 0.57 9.99
C THR A 61 -21.06 0.06 8.56
N ALA A 62 -22.25 -0.14 8.00
CA ALA A 62 -22.41 -0.49 6.59
C ALA A 62 -22.59 0.77 5.74
N ILE A 63 -21.93 0.80 4.59
CA ILE A 63 -21.92 1.92 3.66
C ILE A 63 -22.25 1.39 2.27
N ASP A 64 -23.23 1.97 1.60
CA ASP A 64 -23.57 1.58 0.23
C ASP A 64 -22.63 2.21 -0.81
N ASP A 65 -22.82 1.85 -2.07
CA ASP A 65 -21.99 2.34 -3.18
C ASP A 65 -22.14 3.85 -3.45
N PHE A 66 -23.19 4.49 -2.92
CA PHE A 66 -23.41 5.93 -2.97
C PHE A 66 -22.84 6.67 -1.75
N GLY A 67 -22.15 5.96 -0.85
CA GLY A 67 -21.57 6.54 0.36
C GLY A 67 -22.58 6.76 1.49
N ASN A 68 -23.84 6.31 1.36
CA ASN A 68 -24.81 6.41 2.44
C ASN A 68 -24.45 5.42 3.55
N ARG A 69 -24.37 5.92 4.79
CA ARG A 69 -24.03 5.12 5.97
C ARG A 69 -25.30 4.70 6.71
N LEU A 70 -25.39 3.43 7.10
CA LEU A 70 -26.39 2.96 8.06
C LEU A 70 -25.99 3.36 9.49
N GLU A 71 -26.95 3.32 10.42
CA GLU A 71 -26.66 3.45 11.85
C GLU A 71 -25.74 2.31 12.29
N ALA A 72 -24.73 2.64 13.10
CA ALA A 72 -23.75 1.67 13.55
C ALA A 72 -24.38 0.62 14.46
N ILE A 73 -24.12 -0.65 14.15
CA ILE A 73 -24.46 -1.77 15.03
C ILE A 73 -23.38 -1.86 16.09
N VAL A 74 -23.75 -1.61 17.34
CA VAL A 74 -22.83 -1.62 18.49
C VAL A 74 -23.14 -2.83 19.36
N LEU A 75 -22.12 -3.64 19.62
CA LEU A 75 -22.22 -4.91 20.34
C LEU A 75 -21.08 -5.05 21.34
N THR A 76 -21.31 -5.87 22.36
CA THR A 76 -20.25 -6.31 23.27
C THR A 76 -19.69 -7.65 22.78
N LEU A 77 -18.37 -7.72 22.64
CA LEU A 77 -17.63 -8.92 22.30
C LEU A 77 -16.84 -9.38 23.52
N LYS A 78 -17.12 -10.61 24.01
CA LYS A 78 -16.44 -11.14 25.20
C LYS A 78 -15.01 -11.57 24.89
N ALA A 79 -14.24 -11.77 25.94
CA ALA A 79 -12.94 -12.43 25.90
C ALA A 79 -13.00 -13.74 25.09
N GLU A 80 -12.11 -13.88 24.11
CA GLU A 80 -11.98 -15.06 23.24
C GLU A 80 -13.27 -15.45 22.46
N GLU A 81 -14.26 -14.57 22.36
CA GLU A 81 -15.52 -14.84 21.65
C GLU A 81 -15.38 -14.60 20.15
N ALA A 82 -16.16 -15.36 19.38
CA ALA A 82 -16.34 -15.14 17.96
C ALA A 82 -17.82 -14.86 17.65
N LEU A 83 -18.07 -13.89 16.77
CA LEU A 83 -19.40 -13.53 16.28
C LEU A 83 -19.48 -13.70 14.76
N ASP A 84 -20.66 -14.12 14.32
CA ASP A 84 -20.99 -14.31 12.92
C ASP A 84 -22.15 -13.38 12.53
N PHE A 85 -22.05 -12.75 11.35
CA PHE A 85 -23.11 -11.89 10.81
C PHE A 85 -23.34 -12.20 9.34
N SER A 86 -24.60 -12.37 8.91
CA SER A 86 -24.96 -12.32 7.50
C SER A 86 -25.40 -10.92 7.06
N ALA A 87 -25.35 -10.65 5.76
CA ALA A 87 -25.86 -9.40 5.20
C ALA A 87 -27.32 -9.13 5.59
N SER A 88 -28.16 -10.16 5.70
CA SER A 88 -29.56 -10.00 6.13
C SER A 88 -29.73 -9.48 7.56
N GLU A 89 -28.72 -9.64 8.42
CA GLU A 89 -28.74 -9.13 9.81
C GLU A 89 -28.25 -7.69 9.92
N ILE A 90 -27.49 -7.24 8.92
CA ILE A 90 -26.94 -5.87 8.84
C ILE A 90 -27.91 -4.96 8.06
N GLU A 91 -28.61 -5.50 7.07
CA GLU A 91 -29.52 -4.77 6.21
C GLU A 91 -30.78 -4.27 6.96
N PRO A 92 -31.28 -3.07 6.63
CA PRO A 92 -32.52 -2.56 7.22
C PRO A 92 -33.71 -3.44 6.82
N ALA A 93 -34.65 -3.64 7.75
CA ALA A 93 -35.81 -4.51 7.56
C ALA A 93 -36.81 -4.03 6.49
N GLU A 94 -36.69 -2.80 5.98
CA GLU A 94 -37.61 -2.22 5.01
C GLU A 94 -37.37 -2.76 3.58
N LYS A 95 -37.98 -3.92 3.30
CA LYS A 95 -38.21 -4.47 1.95
C LYS A 95 -39.56 -4.04 1.35
N ASN A 96 -40.07 -2.85 1.68
CA ASN A 96 -41.34 -2.33 1.16
C ASN A 96 -41.22 -0.84 0.77
N ASP A 97 -40.95 -0.57 -0.50
CA ASP A 97 -41.69 0.51 -1.18
C ASP A 97 -41.92 0.15 -2.66
N ASP A 98 -43.12 0.47 -3.10
CA ASP A 98 -43.73 0.24 -4.42
C ASP A 98 -43.15 1.17 -5.50
N THR A 99 -41.87 1.55 -5.39
CA THR A 99 -41.19 2.34 -6.41
C THR A 99 -40.57 1.41 -7.46
N ASN A 100 -40.97 1.62 -8.70
CA ASN A 100 -40.63 0.80 -9.85
C ASN A 100 -39.18 1.04 -10.34
N ASP A 101 -38.26 1.38 -9.43
CA ASP A 101 -36.87 1.65 -9.75
C ASP A 101 -36.02 0.41 -9.46
N SER A 102 -35.85 -0.42 -10.50
CA SER A 102 -35.04 -1.63 -10.43
C SER A 102 -33.53 -1.34 -10.38
N THR A 103 -33.09 -0.09 -10.36
CA THR A 103 -31.66 0.28 -10.28
C THR A 103 -31.16 0.43 -8.83
N GLU A 104 -32.06 0.65 -7.86
CA GLU A 104 -31.71 0.75 -6.43
C GLU A 104 -31.54 -0.62 -5.73
N ARG A 105 -31.84 -1.73 -6.43
CA ARG A 105 -32.13 -3.05 -5.82
C ARG A 105 -30.94 -3.96 -5.52
N ARG A 106 -29.70 -3.50 -5.56
CA ARG A 106 -28.53 -4.32 -5.16
C ARG A 106 -27.45 -3.47 -4.48
N ARG A 107 -27.68 -3.08 -3.22
CA ARG A 107 -26.68 -2.35 -2.44
C ARG A 107 -25.65 -3.34 -1.90
N ASN A 108 -24.58 -3.57 -2.66
CA ASN A 108 -23.40 -4.18 -2.07
C ASN A 108 -22.83 -3.21 -1.05
N TRP A 109 -22.30 -3.75 0.04
CA TRP A 109 -21.85 -2.95 1.17
C TRP A 109 -20.33 -2.90 1.21
N ARG A 110 -19.83 -1.77 1.69
CA ARG A 110 -18.54 -1.68 2.37
C ARG A 110 -18.82 -1.67 3.87
N LEU A 111 -18.06 -2.41 4.65
CA LEU A 111 -18.18 -2.38 6.11
C LEU A 111 -16.97 -1.68 6.71
N GLU A 112 -17.22 -0.73 7.62
CA GLU A 112 -16.22 -0.14 8.51
C GLU A 112 -16.46 -0.71 9.91
N ILE A 113 -15.45 -1.40 10.44
CA ILE A 113 -15.53 -2.14 11.70
C ILE A 113 -14.48 -1.56 12.64
N SER A 114 -14.87 -1.16 13.84
CA SER A 114 -13.96 -0.61 14.84
C SER A 114 -14.12 -1.30 16.19
N SER A 115 -12.99 -1.50 16.87
CA SER A 115 -12.94 -2.01 18.25
C SER A 115 -11.68 -1.54 18.95
N GLU A 116 -11.73 -1.44 20.28
CA GLU A 116 -10.52 -1.28 21.13
C GLU A 116 -9.77 -2.60 21.32
N LEU A 117 -10.41 -3.73 21.01
CA LEU A 117 -9.85 -5.07 21.16
C LEU A 117 -8.97 -5.45 19.94
N PRO A 118 -7.96 -6.32 20.13
CA PRO A 118 -7.23 -6.94 19.03
C PRO A 118 -8.12 -7.99 18.34
N ILE A 119 -8.93 -7.54 17.39
CA ILE A 119 -9.86 -8.40 16.64
C ILE A 119 -9.27 -8.90 15.31
N GLU A 120 -9.70 -10.09 14.89
CA GLU A 120 -9.55 -10.59 13.54
C GLU A 120 -10.90 -10.55 12.83
N VAL A 121 -10.91 -10.09 11.57
CA VAL A 121 -12.11 -9.97 10.75
C VAL A 121 -11.92 -10.77 9.46
N LEU A 122 -12.78 -11.75 9.25
CA LEU A 122 -12.82 -12.55 8.03
C LEU A 122 -14.15 -12.34 7.33
N SER A 123 -14.13 -12.11 6.02
CA SER A 123 -15.33 -11.98 5.21
C SER A 123 -15.39 -13.05 4.12
N PHE A 124 -16.60 -13.53 3.90
CA PHE A 124 -16.95 -14.55 2.94
C PHE A 124 -18.19 -14.14 2.15
N MET A 125 -18.29 -14.66 0.95
CA MET A 125 -19.54 -14.72 0.20
C MET A 125 -20.08 -16.14 0.32
N ARG A 126 -21.32 -16.26 0.78
CA ARG A 126 -22.03 -17.53 0.89
C ARG A 126 -23.02 -17.64 -0.28
N ASP A 127 -22.92 -18.69 -1.08
CA ASP A 127 -23.85 -18.95 -2.18
C ASP A 127 -25.16 -19.59 -1.70
N ALA A 128 -26.14 -19.72 -2.60
CA ALA A 128 -27.44 -20.33 -2.32
C ALA A 128 -27.37 -21.80 -1.84
N ASN A 129 -26.26 -22.51 -2.04
CA ASN A 129 -26.04 -23.87 -1.55
C ASN A 129 -25.28 -23.90 -0.21
N GLY A 130 -24.91 -22.74 0.33
CA GLY A 130 -24.14 -22.60 1.56
C GLY A 130 -22.63 -22.72 1.37
N ALA A 131 -22.12 -22.80 0.13
CA ALA A 131 -20.69 -22.77 -0.11
C ALA A 131 -20.13 -21.38 0.16
N MET A 132 -19.00 -21.30 0.85
CA MET A 132 -18.36 -20.04 1.22
C MET A 132 -17.09 -19.81 0.41
N THR A 133 -16.92 -18.61 -0.11
CA THR A 133 -15.71 -18.15 -0.82
C THR A 133 -15.17 -16.91 -0.09
N PRO A 134 -13.86 -16.83 0.22
CA PRO A 134 -13.29 -15.65 0.86
C PRO A 134 -13.42 -14.41 -0.03
N ILE A 135 -13.70 -13.25 0.57
CA ILE A 135 -13.82 -11.93 -0.10
C ILE A 135 -13.17 -10.80 0.72
N HIS A 136 -12.21 -11.14 1.57
CA HIS A 136 -11.56 -10.20 2.49
C HIS A 136 -10.43 -9.39 1.84
N GLU A 137 -10.05 -9.71 0.62
CA GLU A 137 -8.88 -9.12 -0.04
C GLU A 137 -9.26 -8.02 -1.04
N GLY A 138 -8.38 -7.05 -1.17
CA GLY A 138 -8.38 -6.11 -2.29
C GLY A 138 -7.26 -6.43 -3.27
N VAL A 139 -7.33 -5.86 -4.47
CA VAL A 139 -6.17 -5.74 -5.35
C VAL A 139 -5.13 -4.90 -4.60
N PRO A 140 -3.87 -5.35 -4.52
CA PRO A 140 -2.85 -4.64 -3.78
C PRO A 140 -2.38 -3.37 -4.49
N LEU A 141 -2.20 -2.29 -3.73
CA LEU A 141 -1.54 -1.08 -4.19
C LEU A 141 -0.02 -1.30 -4.12
N ILE A 142 0.66 -1.22 -5.27
CA ILE A 142 2.11 -1.37 -5.38
C ILE A 142 2.66 -0.22 -6.22
N ALA A 143 3.61 0.56 -5.69
CA ALA A 143 4.20 1.68 -6.42
C ALA A 143 3.13 2.64 -7.01
N HIS A 144 2.13 2.99 -6.18
CA HIS A 144 0.93 3.78 -6.54
C HIS A 144 0.01 3.18 -7.63
N ARG A 145 0.11 1.87 -7.88
CA ARG A 145 -0.65 1.17 -8.91
C ARG A 145 -1.31 -0.09 -8.38
N HIS A 146 -2.61 -0.23 -8.64
CA HIS A 146 -3.33 -1.49 -8.51
C HIS A 146 -3.24 -2.25 -9.83
N ARG A 147 -2.62 -3.42 -9.84
CA ARG A 147 -2.44 -4.23 -11.06
C ARG A 147 -3.36 -5.42 -11.06
N ILE A 148 -4.15 -5.55 -12.12
CA ILE A 148 -5.02 -6.68 -12.43
C ILE A 148 -4.40 -7.43 -13.62
N PRO A 149 -3.70 -8.55 -13.39
CA PRO A 149 -2.98 -9.27 -14.44
C PRO A 149 -3.89 -9.86 -15.52
N VAL A 150 -5.13 -10.21 -15.16
CA VAL A 150 -6.11 -10.82 -16.05
C VAL A 150 -7.46 -10.14 -15.83
N PHE A 151 -7.82 -9.24 -16.74
CA PHE A 151 -9.12 -8.60 -16.79
C PHE A 151 -9.84 -9.04 -18.06
N TYR A 152 -10.92 -9.80 -17.90
CA TYR A 152 -11.66 -10.36 -19.04
C TYR A 152 -12.76 -9.40 -19.51
N VAL A 153 -12.71 -9.08 -20.80
CA VAL A 153 -13.70 -8.27 -21.51
C VAL A 153 -14.24 -9.09 -22.66
N GLY A 154 -15.49 -9.52 -22.56
CA GLY A 154 -16.18 -10.30 -23.59
C GLY A 154 -17.55 -9.73 -23.91
N ASP A 155 -18.37 -10.53 -24.58
CA ASP A 155 -19.75 -10.17 -24.85
C ASP A 155 -20.59 -10.13 -23.56
N PRO A 156 -21.72 -9.39 -23.53
CA PRO A 156 -22.57 -9.26 -22.34
C PRO A 156 -23.18 -10.57 -21.81
N ASN A 157 -23.19 -11.65 -22.61
CA ASN A 157 -23.72 -12.95 -22.21
C ASN A 157 -22.64 -13.88 -21.62
N SER A 158 -21.38 -13.44 -21.60
CA SER A 158 -20.26 -14.14 -21.01
C SER A 158 -19.95 -13.64 -19.59
N SER A 159 -19.11 -14.37 -18.86
CA SER A 159 -18.61 -13.88 -17.57
C SER A 159 -17.64 -12.73 -17.82
N ASN A 160 -17.84 -11.57 -17.21
CA ASN A 160 -17.02 -10.38 -17.42
C ASN A 160 -16.34 -9.92 -16.13
N SER A 161 -15.11 -9.38 -16.26
CA SER A 161 -14.45 -8.74 -15.13
C SER A 161 -15.06 -7.38 -14.84
N VAL A 162 -15.13 -7.07 -13.54
CA VAL A 162 -15.63 -5.80 -13.01
C VAL A 162 -14.61 -5.29 -12.00
N LEU A 163 -14.22 -4.03 -12.11
CA LEU A 163 -13.46 -3.35 -11.07
C LEU A 163 -14.45 -2.69 -10.12
N ARG A 164 -14.44 -3.08 -8.84
CA ARG A 164 -15.10 -2.32 -7.78
C ARG A 164 -14.05 -1.36 -7.21
N VAL A 165 -14.17 -0.08 -7.53
CA VAL A 165 -13.22 0.96 -7.12
C VAL A 165 -13.85 1.81 -6.03
N VAL A 166 -13.23 1.77 -4.84
CA VAL A 166 -13.76 2.33 -3.60
C VAL A 166 -12.98 3.60 -3.24
N ASN A 167 -13.66 4.74 -3.24
CA ASN A 167 -13.13 5.98 -2.69
C ASN A 167 -13.58 6.12 -1.23
N GLN A 168 -12.64 5.99 -0.29
CA GLN A 168 -12.93 6.07 1.15
C GLN A 168 -12.81 7.50 1.70
N LYS A 169 -12.33 8.46 0.89
CA LYS A 169 -12.18 9.87 1.31
C LYS A 169 -13.41 10.67 0.91
N ASP A 170 -13.63 11.79 1.59
CA ASP A 170 -14.76 12.69 1.33
C ASP A 170 -14.56 13.52 0.06
N GLU A 171 -13.32 13.66 -0.41
CA GLU A 171 -13.02 14.34 -1.66
C GLU A 171 -13.14 13.41 -2.88
N SER A 172 -13.62 13.95 -4.00
CA SER A 172 -13.64 13.25 -5.28
C SER A 172 -12.23 12.98 -5.79
N VAL A 173 -12.02 11.81 -6.42
CA VAL A 173 -10.74 11.40 -7.00
C VAL A 173 -10.86 11.11 -8.49
N ILE A 174 -9.80 11.38 -9.24
CA ILE A 174 -9.67 10.94 -10.64
C ILE A 174 -8.73 9.74 -10.67
N VAL A 175 -9.24 8.65 -11.23
CA VAL A 175 -8.53 7.38 -11.39
C VAL A 175 -8.18 7.22 -12.87
N GLU A 176 -6.90 6.95 -13.19
CA GLU A 176 -6.48 6.56 -14.52
C GLU A 176 -6.51 5.03 -14.63
N ILE A 177 -7.19 4.53 -15.67
CA ILE A 177 -7.28 3.10 -15.98
C ILE A 177 -6.55 2.88 -17.30
N SER A 178 -5.45 2.15 -17.23
CA SER A 178 -4.66 1.76 -18.41
C SER A 178 -4.80 0.27 -18.66
N ALA A 179 -5.04 -0.12 -19.90
CA ALA A 179 -5.13 -1.51 -20.30
C ALA A 179 -4.08 -1.86 -21.35
N THR A 180 -3.57 -3.09 -21.31
CA THR A 180 -2.69 -3.68 -22.33
C THR A 180 -3.29 -4.99 -22.82
N ASP A 181 -3.48 -5.13 -24.14
CA ASP A 181 -3.96 -6.39 -24.72
C ASP A 181 -2.81 -7.39 -24.98
N LYS A 182 -3.18 -8.62 -25.39
CA LYS A 182 -2.20 -9.68 -25.73
C LYS A 182 -1.25 -9.31 -26.89
N THR A 183 -1.62 -8.33 -27.71
CA THR A 183 -0.82 -7.84 -28.83
C THR A 183 0.08 -6.66 -28.42
N LYS A 184 0.11 -6.31 -27.13
CA LYS A 184 0.86 -5.20 -26.54
C LYS A 184 0.32 -3.81 -26.93
N ARG A 185 -0.88 -3.72 -27.49
CA ARG A 185 -1.53 -2.41 -27.66
C ARG A 185 -1.96 -1.90 -26.29
N GLN A 186 -1.84 -0.60 -26.11
CA GLN A 186 -2.18 0.09 -24.87
C GLN A 186 -3.20 1.18 -25.14
N ALA A 187 -4.16 1.31 -24.25
CA ALA A 187 -5.11 2.41 -24.24
C ALA A 187 -5.47 2.76 -22.79
N LYS A 188 -6.01 3.96 -22.59
CA LYS A 188 -6.33 4.47 -21.26
C LYS A 188 -7.60 5.31 -21.26
N ALA A 189 -8.26 5.31 -20.12
CA ALA A 189 -9.38 6.18 -19.80
C ALA A 189 -9.22 6.73 -18.38
N SER A 190 -9.96 7.77 -18.05
CA SER A 190 -9.99 8.33 -16.69
C SER A 190 -11.41 8.34 -16.16
N VAL A 191 -11.56 8.01 -14.89
CA VAL A 191 -12.85 7.96 -14.20
C VAL A 191 -12.82 8.88 -12.98
N ARG A 192 -13.79 9.78 -12.89
CA ARG A 192 -14.05 10.57 -11.68
C ARG A 192 -14.94 9.77 -10.73
N ILE A 193 -14.48 9.59 -9.50
CA ILE A 193 -15.22 8.91 -8.43
C ILE A 193 -15.52 9.94 -7.33
N PRO A 194 -16.79 10.21 -7.00
CA PRO A 194 -17.13 11.13 -5.91
C PRO A 194 -16.61 10.65 -4.55
N GLY A 195 -16.61 11.54 -3.56
CA GLY A 195 -16.21 11.21 -2.19
C GLY A 195 -17.10 10.13 -1.58
N ALA A 196 -16.53 9.23 -0.79
CA ALA A 196 -17.17 8.09 -0.13
C ALA A 196 -17.83 7.03 -1.05
N HIS A 197 -17.92 7.29 -2.36
CA HIS A 197 -18.60 6.45 -3.33
C HIS A 197 -17.76 5.25 -3.79
N THR A 198 -18.45 4.27 -4.35
CA THR A 198 -17.86 3.11 -5.01
C THR A 198 -18.43 2.98 -6.41
N LEU A 199 -17.56 2.82 -7.42
CA LEU A 199 -17.99 2.54 -8.79
C LEU A 199 -17.68 1.10 -9.19
N HIS A 200 -18.57 0.54 -10.00
CA HIS A 200 -18.38 -0.75 -10.66
C HIS A 200 -18.09 -0.47 -12.13
N ILE A 201 -16.87 -0.75 -12.54
CA ILE A 201 -16.35 -0.40 -13.86
C ILE A 201 -16.14 -1.69 -14.64
N GLN A 202 -16.91 -1.89 -15.70
CA GLN A 202 -16.82 -3.05 -16.56
C GLN A 202 -15.98 -2.75 -17.79
N GLY A 203 -15.46 -3.81 -18.44
CA GLY A 203 -14.75 -3.66 -19.70
C GLY A 203 -15.59 -3.03 -20.81
N ALA A 204 -16.90 -3.28 -20.82
CA ALA A 204 -17.82 -2.67 -21.79
C ALA A 204 -17.87 -1.14 -21.63
N ASP A 205 -18.08 -0.65 -20.39
CA ASP A 205 -18.10 0.78 -20.07
C ASP A 205 -16.82 1.47 -20.57
N LEU A 206 -15.65 0.86 -20.32
CA LEU A 206 -14.35 1.38 -20.73
C LEU A 206 -14.16 1.39 -22.25
N ARG A 207 -14.71 0.42 -22.99
CA ARG A 207 -14.59 0.35 -24.46
C ARG A 207 -15.49 1.36 -25.15
N GLU A 208 -16.71 1.54 -24.64
CA GLU A 208 -17.68 2.49 -25.18
C GLU A 208 -17.21 3.93 -24.91
N GLY A 209 -16.59 4.17 -23.75
CA GLY A 209 -16.12 5.50 -23.35
C GLY A 209 -17.28 6.44 -23.01
N GLU A 210 -18.47 5.90 -22.78
CA GLU A 210 -19.66 6.63 -22.34
C GLU A 210 -19.86 6.42 -20.85
N THR A 211 -20.22 7.48 -20.12
CA THR A 211 -20.47 7.38 -18.68
C THR A 211 -21.78 6.61 -18.45
N PRO A 212 -21.78 5.48 -17.73
CA PRO A 212 -22.99 4.72 -17.47
C PRO A 212 -24.04 5.54 -16.70
N GLN A 213 -25.31 5.44 -17.12
CA GLN A 213 -26.42 6.14 -16.45
C GLN A 213 -26.67 5.67 -15.01
N SER A 214 -26.19 4.48 -14.65
CA SER A 214 -26.26 3.95 -13.29
C SER A 214 -25.24 4.56 -12.34
N TRP A 215 -24.25 5.30 -12.86
CA TRP A 215 -23.26 5.96 -12.02
C TRP A 215 -23.83 7.26 -11.41
N PRO A 216 -23.33 7.68 -10.25
CA PRO A 216 -23.69 8.98 -9.66
C PRO A 216 -23.48 10.12 -10.64
N GLU A 217 -24.35 11.15 -10.60
CA GLU A 217 -24.35 12.29 -11.54
C GLU A 217 -23.00 13.04 -11.61
N GLU A 218 -22.25 13.08 -10.51
CA GLU A 218 -20.92 13.70 -10.45
C GLU A 218 -19.79 12.84 -11.04
N SER A 219 -20.07 11.59 -11.40
CA SER A 219 -19.10 10.68 -11.99
C SER A 219 -18.95 10.96 -13.48
N GLU A 220 -17.75 10.76 -13.99
CA GLU A 220 -17.44 11.04 -15.39
C GLU A 220 -16.40 10.03 -15.89
N LEU A 221 -16.71 9.35 -16.99
CA LEU A 221 -15.75 8.58 -17.77
C LEU A 221 -15.25 9.44 -18.94
N VAL A 222 -13.95 9.65 -19.00
CA VAL A 222 -13.27 10.42 -20.05
C VAL A 222 -12.34 9.51 -20.85
N GLY A 223 -12.58 9.44 -22.15
CA GLY A 223 -11.80 8.60 -23.07
C GLY A 223 -12.37 7.19 -23.20
N ALA A 224 -11.72 6.38 -24.04
CA ALA A 224 -12.11 5.00 -24.31
C ALA A 224 -10.87 4.10 -24.41
N ILE A 225 -11.01 2.86 -23.94
CA ILE A 225 -10.02 1.81 -24.12
C ILE A 225 -10.36 1.06 -25.41
N ASP A 226 -9.87 1.59 -26.54
CA ASP A 226 -10.04 1.01 -27.89
C ASP A 226 -9.11 -0.20 -28.11
N LEU A 227 -9.38 -1.28 -27.37
CA LEU A 227 -8.75 -2.58 -27.49
C LEU A 227 -9.81 -3.63 -27.87
N ASP A 228 -9.34 -4.71 -28.50
CA ASP A 228 -10.21 -5.83 -28.84
C ASP A 228 -10.68 -6.55 -27.57
N GLU A 229 -11.83 -7.21 -27.66
CA GLU A 229 -12.30 -8.15 -26.63
C GLU A 229 -11.27 -9.25 -26.36
N GLY A 230 -11.24 -9.70 -25.11
CA GLY A 230 -10.38 -10.76 -24.62
C GLY A 230 -9.82 -10.44 -23.25
N MET A 231 -8.61 -10.94 -23.01
CA MET A 231 -7.89 -10.70 -21.75
C MET A 231 -7.01 -9.47 -21.87
N TRP A 232 -7.19 -8.55 -20.95
CA TRP A 232 -6.34 -7.39 -20.76
C TRP A 232 -5.54 -7.54 -19.48
N GLN A 233 -4.37 -6.90 -19.44
CA GLN A 233 -3.75 -6.51 -18.19
C GLN A 233 -4.19 -5.07 -17.90
N VAL A 234 -4.77 -4.84 -16.72
CA VAL A 234 -5.27 -3.51 -16.32
C VAL A 234 -4.47 -2.98 -15.14
N ASP A 235 -4.05 -1.73 -15.25
CA ASP A 235 -3.42 -0.96 -14.19
C ASP A 235 -4.36 0.20 -13.81
N VAL A 236 -4.64 0.35 -12.52
CA VAL A 236 -5.49 1.41 -11.96
C VAL A 236 -4.60 2.29 -11.07
N GLU A 237 -4.51 3.57 -11.39
CA GLU A 237 -3.61 4.53 -10.75
C GLU A 237 -4.37 5.79 -10.34
N VAL A 238 -3.87 6.47 -9.29
CA VAL A 238 -4.37 7.78 -8.86
C VAL A 238 -3.24 8.79 -9.00
N ALA A 239 -3.50 9.90 -9.70
CA ALA A 239 -2.48 10.94 -9.92
C ALA A 239 -2.20 11.77 -8.66
N SER A 240 -3.17 11.88 -7.76
CA SER A 240 -3.03 12.51 -6.45
C SER A 240 -2.49 11.53 -5.41
N ASN A 241 -2.04 12.07 -4.28
CA ASN A 241 -1.68 11.34 -3.06
C ASN A 241 -2.90 10.76 -2.29
N GLN A 242 -4.10 10.81 -2.86
CA GLN A 242 -5.28 10.15 -2.32
C GLN A 242 -5.26 8.64 -2.65
N SER A 243 -5.52 7.82 -1.64
CA SER A 243 -5.61 6.37 -1.79
C SER A 243 -7.03 5.92 -2.19
N ILE A 244 -7.11 4.94 -3.08
CA ILE A 244 -8.32 4.17 -3.36
C ILE A 244 -8.09 2.70 -3.02
N ALA A 245 -9.17 1.95 -2.80
CA ALA A 245 -9.13 0.50 -2.78
C ALA A 245 -9.80 -0.06 -4.04
N VAL A 246 -9.33 -1.22 -4.51
CA VAL A 246 -9.85 -1.88 -5.72
C VAL A 246 -10.14 -3.34 -5.38
N VAL A 247 -11.27 -3.86 -5.83
CA VAL A 247 -11.61 -5.29 -5.79
C VAL A 247 -11.84 -5.73 -7.23
N HIS A 248 -11.24 -6.85 -7.63
CA HIS A 248 -11.43 -7.46 -8.95
C HIS A 248 -12.48 -8.55 -8.86
N LEU A 249 -13.65 -8.28 -9.41
CA LEU A 249 -14.77 -9.21 -9.41
C LEU A 249 -14.91 -9.87 -10.80
N LEU A 250 -15.35 -11.12 -10.82
CA LEU A 250 -15.85 -11.79 -12.03
C LEU A 250 -17.36 -11.96 -11.90
N LYS A 251 -18.11 -11.28 -12.75
CA LYS A 251 -19.57 -11.39 -12.83
C LYS A 251 -19.95 -12.40 -13.90
N SER A 252 -20.66 -13.44 -13.51
CA SER A 252 -21.20 -14.44 -14.44
C SER A 252 -22.49 -13.96 -15.12
N LYS A 253 -22.91 -14.69 -16.16
CA LYS A 253 -24.20 -14.46 -16.84
C LYS A 253 -25.44 -14.55 -15.94
N ASN A 254 -25.36 -15.25 -14.80
CA ASN A 254 -26.45 -15.41 -13.85
C ASN A 254 -26.36 -14.37 -12.72
N ASP A 255 -25.53 -13.34 -12.87
CA ASP A 255 -25.24 -12.31 -11.88
C ASP A 255 -24.57 -12.82 -10.58
N GLN A 256 -24.11 -14.07 -10.57
CA GLN A 256 -23.20 -14.54 -9.52
C GLN A 256 -21.85 -13.85 -9.69
N GLN A 257 -21.31 -13.34 -8.59
CA GLN A 257 -20.01 -12.69 -8.55
C GLN A 257 -19.01 -13.60 -7.84
N VAL A 258 -17.74 -13.49 -8.21
CA VAL A 258 -16.61 -14.14 -7.55
C VAL A 258 -15.53 -13.10 -7.37
N ASP A 259 -14.95 -13.01 -6.18
CA ASP A 259 -13.78 -12.18 -5.95
C ASP A 259 -12.53 -12.90 -6.48
N LEU A 260 -11.83 -12.23 -7.39
CA LEU A 260 -10.56 -12.65 -7.98
C LEU A 260 -9.38 -11.82 -7.46
N SER A 261 -9.63 -10.93 -6.49
CA SER A 261 -8.58 -10.17 -5.81
C SER A 261 -7.64 -11.15 -5.11
N VAL A 262 -6.35 -11.03 -5.41
CA VAL A 262 -5.32 -11.85 -4.80
C VAL A 262 -4.27 -10.95 -4.18
N ASN A 263 -4.11 -11.09 -2.87
CA ASN A 263 -3.06 -10.43 -2.10
C ASN A 263 -1.94 -11.45 -1.83
N GLU A 264 -1.19 -11.79 -2.87
CA GLU A 264 -0.02 -12.67 -2.73
C GLU A 264 1.15 -11.92 -2.06
N THR A 265 2.19 -12.64 -1.61
CA THR A 265 3.45 -11.98 -1.21
C THR A 265 3.92 -11.10 -2.36
N GLN A 266 3.85 -9.80 -2.17
CA GLN A 266 3.91 -8.84 -3.26
C GLN A 266 5.36 -8.65 -3.69
N TRP A 267 5.64 -8.83 -4.98
CA TRP A 267 6.95 -8.60 -5.56
C TRP A 267 6.90 -7.40 -6.49
N TRP A 268 7.74 -6.41 -6.23
CA TRP A 268 8.00 -5.31 -7.15
C TRP A 268 9.44 -5.37 -7.62
N ARG A 269 9.64 -5.61 -8.94
CA ARG A 269 10.96 -5.78 -9.56
C ARG A 269 11.87 -6.74 -8.79
N GLY A 270 11.34 -7.86 -8.30
CA GLY A 270 12.12 -8.88 -7.57
C GLY A 270 12.42 -8.55 -6.10
N VAL A 271 11.85 -7.46 -5.55
CA VAL A 271 11.90 -7.13 -4.12
C VAL A 271 10.52 -7.31 -3.51
N VAL A 272 10.45 -7.76 -2.26
CA VAL A 272 9.16 -7.94 -1.58
C VAL A 272 8.66 -6.59 -1.07
N VAL A 273 7.39 -6.25 -1.35
CA VAL A 273 6.74 -5.02 -0.89
C VAL A 273 6.08 -5.25 0.46
N LYS A 274 6.46 -4.47 1.48
CA LYS A 274 5.87 -4.51 2.83
C LYS A 274 5.98 -3.14 3.51
N PRO A 275 5.10 -2.80 4.46
CA PRO A 275 5.24 -1.58 5.25
C PRO A 275 6.62 -1.44 5.89
N GLU A 276 7.08 -0.19 6.01
CA GLU A 276 8.31 0.20 6.69
C GLU A 276 8.26 -0.15 8.20
N TYR A 277 9.39 -0.04 8.91
CA TYR A 277 9.51 -0.32 10.35
C TYR A 277 9.16 -1.76 10.74
N ARG A 278 9.54 -2.73 9.90
CA ARG A 278 9.26 -4.16 10.11
C ARG A 278 9.85 -4.75 11.38
N CYS A 279 10.74 -4.00 12.01
CA CYS A 279 11.56 -4.41 13.13
C CYS A 279 11.24 -3.65 14.41
N ALA A 280 10.03 -3.08 14.49
CA ALA A 280 9.49 -2.53 15.72
C ALA A 280 9.64 -3.57 16.86
N GLY A 281 10.38 -3.21 17.91
CA GLY A 281 10.71 -4.07 19.04
C GLY A 281 12.13 -4.66 19.05
N ASN A 282 12.88 -4.56 17.95
CA ASN A 282 14.29 -4.94 17.90
C ASN A 282 15.18 -3.69 17.76
N ASP A 283 16.12 -3.52 18.69
CA ASP A 283 17.03 -2.37 18.68
C ASP A 283 18.00 -2.42 17.49
N TYR A 284 18.17 -1.28 16.82
CA TYR A 284 19.21 -1.10 15.82
C TYR A 284 20.60 -1.00 16.49
N ILE A 285 21.47 -1.99 16.24
CA ILE A 285 22.84 -2.01 16.75
C ILE A 285 23.81 -1.88 15.57
N ARG A 286 24.36 -0.69 15.37
CA ARG A 286 25.31 -0.39 14.26
C ARG A 286 26.49 -1.38 14.19
N ASN A 287 26.98 -1.83 15.34
CA ASN A 287 28.14 -2.71 15.41
C ASN A 287 27.88 -4.12 14.85
N ASP A 288 26.63 -4.55 14.75
CA ASP A 288 26.25 -5.85 14.17
C ASP A 288 26.62 -5.95 12.69
N TYR A 289 26.61 -4.81 11.98
CA TYR A 289 26.99 -4.70 10.57
C TYR A 289 28.52 -4.71 10.37
N GLY A 290 29.29 -4.72 11.45
CA GLY A 290 30.74 -4.78 11.43
C GLY A 290 31.41 -3.50 10.92
N VAL A 291 32.74 -3.56 10.85
CA VAL A 291 33.60 -2.43 10.46
C VAL A 291 34.46 -2.71 9.22
N ARG A 292 34.25 -3.87 8.57
CA ARG A 292 35.05 -4.34 7.43
C ARG A 292 35.01 -3.40 6.22
N TYR A 293 33.95 -2.60 6.07
CA TYR A 293 33.88 -1.57 5.03
C TYR A 293 35.02 -0.55 5.09
N ARG A 294 35.58 -0.28 6.27
CA ARG A 294 36.66 0.71 6.44
C ARG A 294 37.93 0.34 5.67
N SER A 295 38.16 -0.94 5.41
CA SER A 295 39.30 -1.41 4.60
C SER A 295 38.99 -1.49 3.11
N LYS A 296 37.77 -1.15 2.67
CA LYS A 296 37.33 -1.26 1.27
C LYS A 296 37.62 -0.04 0.41
N LYS A 297 38.19 1.04 0.97
CA LYS A 297 38.42 2.31 0.26
C LYS A 297 39.13 2.11 -1.08
N ASN A 298 40.23 1.35 -1.11
CA ASN A 298 41.00 1.14 -2.34
C ASN A 298 40.23 0.35 -3.40
N GLU A 299 39.46 -0.66 -2.99
CA GLU A 299 38.59 -1.44 -3.90
C GLU A 299 37.49 -0.55 -4.51
N ILE A 300 36.95 0.39 -3.72
CA ILE A 300 35.96 1.36 -4.20
C ILE A 300 36.60 2.36 -5.17
N LEU A 301 37.78 2.90 -4.84
CA LEU A 301 38.52 3.80 -5.73
C LEU A 301 38.81 3.14 -7.09
N GLU A 302 39.26 1.88 -7.08
CA GLU A 302 39.50 1.10 -8.30
C GLU A 302 38.20 0.90 -9.11
N ALA A 303 37.10 0.53 -8.45
CA ALA A 303 35.81 0.31 -9.09
C ALA A 303 35.21 1.60 -9.69
N LEU A 304 35.51 2.76 -9.09
CA LEU A 304 35.03 4.07 -9.55
C LEU A 304 35.97 4.75 -10.56
N GLY A 305 37.18 4.21 -10.77
CA GLY A 305 38.18 4.82 -11.64
C GLY A 305 38.80 6.10 -11.05
N GLY A 306 38.93 6.17 -9.71
CA GLY A 306 39.54 7.29 -8.99
C GLY A 306 38.68 7.84 -7.85
N ASN A 307 39.02 9.02 -7.36
CA ASN A 307 38.34 9.70 -6.25
C ASN A 307 37.02 10.38 -6.71
N PHE A 308 36.14 9.59 -7.32
CA PHE A 308 34.86 10.04 -7.87
C PHE A 308 33.74 9.89 -6.82
N GLY A 309 32.85 10.89 -6.71
CA GLY A 309 31.67 10.84 -5.86
C GLY A 309 30.38 10.67 -6.68
N PRO A 310 29.84 9.43 -6.82
CA PRO A 310 28.67 9.17 -7.68
C PRO A 310 27.47 10.05 -7.39
N TYR A 311 27.23 10.38 -6.12
CA TYR A 311 26.09 11.21 -5.68
C TYR A 311 26.14 12.67 -6.13
N THR A 312 27.34 13.18 -6.40
CA THR A 312 27.51 14.57 -6.89
C THR A 312 27.94 14.61 -8.35
N GLY A 313 28.47 13.49 -8.89
CA GLY A 313 28.97 13.40 -10.25
C GLY A 313 30.29 14.15 -10.43
N LYS A 314 31.00 14.42 -9.33
CA LYS A 314 32.24 15.20 -9.30
C LYS A 314 33.37 14.38 -8.68
N CYS A 315 34.59 14.69 -9.12
CA CYS A 315 35.80 14.22 -8.44
C CYS A 315 36.03 15.03 -7.18
N PHE A 316 36.60 14.39 -6.17
CA PHE A 316 37.07 15.07 -4.96
C PHE A 316 38.54 15.43 -5.13
N ASP A 317 38.91 16.66 -4.74
CA ASP A 317 40.28 17.16 -4.84
C ASP A 317 41.24 16.52 -3.82
N ASP A 318 40.69 15.94 -2.74
CA ASP A 318 41.44 15.34 -1.64
C ASP A 318 40.83 13.98 -1.27
N GLU A 319 41.66 12.94 -1.16
CA GLU A 319 41.25 11.63 -0.70
C GLU A 319 40.82 11.63 0.77
N ASP A 320 41.27 12.58 1.59
CA ASP A 320 40.87 12.69 2.99
C ASP A 320 39.53 13.41 3.18
N ALA A 321 38.97 13.99 2.10
CA ALA A 321 37.67 14.64 2.10
C ALA A 321 36.48 13.68 1.86
N VAL A 322 36.75 12.40 1.59
CA VAL A 322 35.73 11.40 1.25
C VAL A 322 35.40 10.45 2.39
N GLU A 323 34.13 10.06 2.48
CA GLU A 323 33.63 9.02 3.36
C GLU A 323 33.10 7.85 2.52
N ILE A 324 33.24 6.63 3.06
CA ILE A 324 32.57 5.46 2.51
C ILE A 324 31.12 5.49 3.00
N ASP A 325 30.18 5.50 2.07
CA ASP A 325 28.75 5.41 2.35
C ASP A 325 28.17 4.05 1.95
N HIS A 326 27.09 3.67 2.63
CA HIS A 326 26.23 2.54 2.30
C HIS A 326 25.04 3.04 1.48
N ILE A 327 24.94 2.59 0.22
CA ILE A 327 23.90 3.03 -0.73
C ILE A 327 22.50 2.80 -0.15
N VAL A 328 22.23 1.58 0.33
CA VAL A 328 21.16 1.29 1.29
C VAL A 328 21.78 1.39 2.68
N ALA A 329 21.31 2.35 3.48
CA ALA A 329 21.89 2.63 4.79
C ALA A 329 21.73 1.43 5.74
N LEU A 330 22.64 1.32 6.73
CA LEU A 330 22.58 0.23 7.71
C LEU A 330 21.29 0.24 8.54
N ALA A 331 20.81 1.43 8.92
CA ALA A 331 19.56 1.59 9.68
C ALA A 331 18.34 1.26 8.79
N GLU A 332 18.33 1.75 7.55
CA GLU A 332 17.30 1.41 6.56
C GLU A 332 17.21 -0.10 6.30
N ALA A 333 18.36 -0.80 6.22
CA ALA A 333 18.36 -2.25 6.10
C ALA A 333 17.73 -2.96 7.31
N HIS A 334 17.90 -2.40 8.53
CA HIS A 334 17.23 -2.90 9.73
C HIS A 334 15.72 -2.72 9.60
N GLU A 335 15.24 -1.53 9.27
CA GLU A 335 13.82 -1.20 9.13
C GLU A 335 13.13 -2.00 8.00
N SER A 336 13.89 -2.31 6.95
CA SER A 336 13.51 -3.19 5.83
C SER A 336 13.56 -4.70 6.14
N GLY A 337 13.76 -5.10 7.40
CA GLY A 337 13.62 -6.50 7.85
C GLY A 337 14.92 -7.27 8.13
N MET A 338 16.07 -6.62 8.28
CA MET A 338 17.33 -7.25 8.71
C MET A 338 17.60 -7.02 10.20
N CYS A 339 16.71 -7.50 11.06
CA CYS A 339 16.71 -7.17 12.49
C CYS A 339 16.73 -8.36 13.44
N THR A 340 16.82 -9.59 12.93
CA THR A 340 16.85 -10.77 13.80
C THR A 340 18.29 -11.05 14.27
N GLU A 341 18.45 -11.73 15.40
CA GLU A 341 19.78 -12.17 15.87
C GLU A 341 20.43 -13.18 14.91
N GLU A 342 19.61 -13.91 14.14
CA GLU A 342 20.08 -14.83 13.10
C GLU A 342 20.75 -14.09 11.92
N ASP A 343 20.50 -12.78 11.78
CA ASP A 343 21.04 -11.98 10.67
C ASP A 343 22.48 -11.51 10.89
N ILE A 344 23.16 -11.78 12.02
CA ILE A 344 24.47 -11.18 12.32
C ILE A 344 25.51 -11.36 11.19
N GLU A 345 25.63 -12.55 10.62
CA GLU A 345 26.58 -12.75 9.50
C GLU A 345 26.10 -12.06 8.21
N ARG A 346 24.79 -12.08 7.93
CA ARG A 346 24.18 -11.34 6.81
C ARG A 346 24.38 -9.81 6.95
N LYS A 347 24.30 -9.27 8.17
CA LYS A 347 24.58 -7.85 8.50
C LYS A 347 26.04 -7.50 8.23
N LYS A 348 26.99 -8.35 8.64
CA LYS A 348 28.42 -8.14 8.36
C LYS A 348 28.77 -8.23 6.88
N GLU A 349 28.12 -9.14 6.16
CA GLU A 349 28.25 -9.24 4.70
C GLU A 349 27.69 -7.99 4.03
N PHE A 350 26.46 -7.58 4.38
CA PHE A 350 25.81 -6.35 3.91
C PHE A 350 26.67 -5.12 4.15
N GLY A 351 27.21 -5.00 5.37
CA GLY A 351 28.04 -3.88 5.77
C GLY A 351 29.33 -3.79 4.98
N ALA A 352 29.85 -4.87 4.41
CA ALA A 352 31.16 -4.91 3.72
C ALA A 352 31.07 -5.11 2.20
N ASP A 353 29.87 -5.23 1.64
CA ASP A 353 29.64 -5.56 0.24
C ASP A 353 29.88 -4.37 -0.67
N LEU A 354 30.81 -4.51 -1.63
CA LEU A 354 31.09 -3.47 -2.63
C LEU A 354 29.87 -3.09 -3.47
N LEU A 355 28.87 -3.97 -3.59
CA LEU A 355 27.60 -3.62 -4.21
C LEU A 355 26.93 -2.46 -3.45
N ASN A 356 26.98 -2.49 -2.12
CA ASN A 356 26.33 -1.49 -1.28
C ASN A 356 27.26 -0.33 -0.88
N LEU A 357 28.52 -0.27 -1.33
CA LEU A 357 29.46 0.76 -0.90
C LEU A 357 29.78 1.76 -2.02
N THR A 358 29.91 3.03 -1.65
CA THR A 358 30.34 4.11 -2.56
C THR A 358 31.10 5.22 -1.83
N LEU A 359 31.59 6.23 -2.57
CA LEU A 359 32.22 7.42 -2.00
C LEU A 359 31.25 8.61 -2.01
N ALA A 360 31.20 9.32 -0.89
CA ALA A 360 30.43 10.55 -0.74
C ALA A 360 31.23 11.58 0.07
N SER A 361 30.93 12.87 -0.12
CA SER A 361 31.39 13.87 0.85
C SER A 361 30.65 13.66 2.17
N ARG A 362 31.29 14.06 3.27
CA ARG A 362 30.66 14.07 4.59
C ARG A 362 29.32 14.82 4.62
N GLU A 363 29.21 15.92 3.89
CA GLU A 363 27.98 16.71 3.83
C GLU A 363 26.85 15.91 3.16
N ILE A 364 27.11 15.34 1.98
CA ILE A 364 26.11 14.55 1.25
C ILE A 364 25.73 13.29 2.03
N ASN A 365 26.71 12.60 2.60
CA ASN A 365 26.48 11.43 3.45
C ASN A 365 25.57 11.75 4.65
N ARG A 366 25.74 12.93 5.26
CA ARG A 366 24.85 13.40 6.36
C ARG A 366 23.47 13.82 5.88
N GLN A 367 23.36 14.42 4.70
CA GLN A 367 22.06 14.78 4.11
C GLN A 367 21.23 13.52 3.81
N LYS A 368 21.88 12.47 3.30
CA LYS A 368 21.29 11.14 3.10
C LYS A 368 20.96 10.46 4.43
N SER A 369 21.92 10.35 5.35
CA SER A 369 21.71 9.69 6.65
C SER A 369 21.15 8.25 6.47
N SER A 370 20.09 7.90 7.20
CA SER A 370 19.37 6.63 7.12
C SER A 370 18.22 6.62 6.12
N LYS A 371 18.05 7.69 5.33
CA LYS A 371 16.91 7.83 4.43
C LYS A 371 16.87 6.76 3.36
N ASP A 372 15.65 6.35 3.00
CA ASP A 372 15.38 5.48 1.88
C ASP A 372 15.48 6.24 0.54
N ALA A 373 15.13 5.57 -0.57
CA ALA A 373 15.21 6.15 -1.91
C ALA A 373 14.09 7.17 -2.22
N LEU A 374 13.00 7.19 -1.45
CA LEU A 374 11.95 8.21 -1.54
C LEU A 374 12.43 9.51 -0.90
N GLU A 375 12.98 9.42 0.31
CA GLU A 375 13.40 10.54 1.13
C GLU A 375 14.71 11.19 0.68
N TRP A 376 15.61 10.43 0.05
CA TRP A 376 16.85 10.95 -0.50
C TRP A 376 17.32 10.21 -1.75
N GLN A 377 17.77 10.99 -2.75
CA GLN A 377 18.32 10.48 -3.99
C GLN A 377 19.26 11.52 -4.63
N PRO A 378 20.25 11.10 -5.44
CA PRO A 378 21.09 12.02 -6.19
C PRO A 378 20.27 12.88 -7.17
N GLU A 379 20.62 14.16 -7.29
CA GLU A 379 20.00 15.10 -8.24
C GLU A 379 20.80 15.26 -9.55
N ASN A 380 21.66 14.29 -9.86
CA ASN A 380 22.56 14.31 -11.02
C ASN A 380 22.27 13.15 -12.00
N GLU A 381 23.15 12.97 -12.99
CA GLU A 381 23.03 11.93 -14.03
C GLU A 381 23.08 10.48 -13.46
N ASN A 382 23.59 10.30 -12.24
CA ASN A 382 23.71 8.99 -11.58
C ASN A 382 22.45 8.58 -10.79
N LYS A 383 21.36 9.34 -10.88
CA LYS A 383 20.08 9.01 -10.25
C LYS A 383 19.55 7.62 -10.66
N CYS A 384 19.69 7.27 -11.95
CA CYS A 384 19.29 5.97 -12.50
C CYS A 384 20.15 4.81 -11.97
N TRP A 385 21.46 5.02 -11.89
CA TRP A 385 22.38 4.06 -11.28
C TRP A 385 22.05 3.83 -9.81
N PHE A 386 21.80 4.90 -9.06
CA PHE A 386 21.45 4.82 -7.64
C PHE A 386 20.18 3.99 -7.42
N ALA A 387 19.10 4.30 -8.15
CA ALA A 387 17.84 3.56 -8.03
C ALA A 387 17.99 2.07 -8.38
N ASN A 388 18.73 1.76 -9.46
CA ASN A 388 19.02 0.36 -9.80
C ASN A 388 19.87 -0.31 -8.73
N ARG A 389 20.84 0.39 -8.15
CA ARG A 389 21.72 -0.18 -7.14
C ARG A 389 20.98 -0.47 -5.83
N VAL A 390 20.05 0.40 -5.42
CA VAL A 390 19.15 0.13 -4.29
C VAL A 390 18.41 -1.19 -4.51
N LEU A 391 17.84 -1.38 -5.71
CA LEU A 391 17.16 -2.64 -6.07
C LEU A 391 18.10 -3.85 -6.00
N GLU A 392 19.28 -3.79 -6.60
CA GLU A 392 20.25 -4.89 -6.59
C GLU A 392 20.64 -5.30 -5.15
N VAL A 393 20.88 -4.31 -4.28
CA VAL A 393 21.19 -4.54 -2.87
C VAL A 393 20.00 -5.16 -2.15
N LYS A 394 18.80 -4.58 -2.28
CA LYS A 394 17.60 -5.09 -1.59
C LYS A 394 17.23 -6.51 -2.06
N GLN A 395 17.38 -6.82 -3.35
CA GLN A 395 17.21 -8.17 -3.90
C GLN A 395 18.24 -9.16 -3.32
N LYS A 396 19.53 -8.84 -3.40
CA LYS A 396 20.62 -9.71 -2.93
C LYS A 396 20.45 -10.06 -1.46
N TYR A 397 20.08 -9.05 -0.67
CA TYR A 397 19.93 -9.22 0.76
C TYR A 397 18.52 -9.56 1.20
N LYS A 398 17.54 -9.75 0.31
CA LYS A 398 16.14 -10.03 0.70
C LYS A 398 15.55 -9.00 1.67
N LEU A 399 15.86 -7.74 1.44
CA LEU A 399 15.23 -6.61 2.13
C LEU A 399 13.86 -6.33 1.50
N THR A 400 12.98 -5.63 2.22
CA THR A 400 11.72 -5.16 1.66
C THR A 400 11.83 -3.71 1.18
N VAL A 401 10.86 -3.30 0.37
CA VAL A 401 10.54 -1.88 0.09
C VAL A 401 9.12 -1.63 0.57
N ASP A 402 8.81 -0.45 1.06
CA ASP A 402 7.41 -0.05 1.20
C ASP A 402 6.85 0.46 -0.14
N ASN A 403 5.57 0.82 -0.13
CA ASN A 403 4.86 1.23 -1.32
C ASN A 403 5.33 2.56 -1.89
N ASP A 404 5.70 3.50 -1.03
CA ASP A 404 6.10 4.84 -1.42
C ASP A 404 7.56 4.83 -1.92
N GLU A 405 8.43 4.06 -1.28
CA GLU A 405 9.80 3.79 -1.78
C GLU A 405 9.75 3.10 -3.15
N ALA A 406 8.93 2.07 -3.31
CA ALA A 406 8.74 1.38 -4.58
C ALA A 406 8.23 2.32 -5.68
N ALA A 407 7.32 3.24 -5.34
CA ALA A 407 6.83 4.26 -6.27
C ALA A 407 7.93 5.25 -6.69
N ALA A 408 8.69 5.76 -5.73
CA ALA A 408 9.81 6.67 -6.00
C ALA A 408 10.83 6.02 -6.93
N LEU A 409 11.25 4.80 -6.62
CA LEU A 409 12.17 4.03 -7.46
C LEU A 409 11.57 3.73 -8.85
N ALA A 410 10.27 3.42 -8.94
CA ALA A 410 9.58 3.21 -10.21
C ALA A 410 9.62 4.45 -11.11
N GLU A 411 9.35 5.63 -10.55
CA GLU A 411 9.32 6.89 -11.30
C GLU A 411 10.72 7.30 -11.77
N ILE A 412 11.76 7.08 -10.96
CA ILE A 412 13.15 7.26 -11.41
C ILE A 412 13.42 6.37 -12.63
N LEU A 413 13.20 5.06 -12.46
CA LEU A 413 13.57 4.05 -13.45
C LEU A 413 12.78 4.16 -14.75
N LYS A 414 11.52 4.64 -14.69
CA LYS A 414 10.68 4.90 -15.87
C LYS A 414 11.33 5.90 -16.83
N ASN A 415 12.09 6.86 -16.30
CA ASN A 415 12.72 7.93 -17.07
C ASN A 415 14.19 7.61 -17.46
N CYS A 416 14.69 6.43 -17.10
CA CYS A 416 16.08 6.04 -17.32
C CYS A 416 16.32 5.44 -18.71
N LYS A 417 17.36 5.92 -19.40
CA LYS A 417 17.86 5.33 -20.66
C LYS A 417 18.92 4.24 -20.42
N SER A 418 19.69 4.40 -19.35
CA SER A 418 20.66 3.43 -18.83
C SER A 418 20.68 3.52 -17.30
N THR A 419 21.07 2.43 -16.65
CA THR A 419 21.32 2.34 -15.21
C THR A 419 22.80 2.18 -14.89
N ASP A 420 23.67 2.31 -15.90
CA ASP A 420 25.12 2.30 -15.72
C ASP A 420 25.57 3.56 -14.96
N LEU A 421 26.63 3.41 -14.17
CA LEU A 421 27.25 4.55 -13.50
C LEU A 421 27.90 5.47 -14.54
N VAL A 422 27.52 6.74 -14.54
CA VAL A 422 28.18 7.79 -15.31
C VAL A 422 29.36 8.32 -14.49
N VAL A 423 30.56 7.89 -14.87
CA VAL A 423 31.81 8.31 -14.24
C VAL A 423 32.43 9.48 -14.97
N SER A 424 32.97 10.43 -14.21
CA SER A 424 33.93 11.41 -14.73
C SER A 424 35.34 10.89 -14.51
N ASN A 425 36.23 11.09 -15.48
CA ASN A 425 37.60 10.63 -15.36
C ASN A 425 38.35 11.51 -14.34
N CYS A 426 38.48 11.02 -13.10
CA CYS A 426 39.25 11.68 -12.07
C CYS A 426 40.72 11.37 -12.34
N SER A 427 41.40 12.29 -13.05
CA SER A 427 42.84 12.16 -13.26
C SER A 427 43.55 12.33 -11.92
N ASP A 428 44.49 11.42 -11.63
CA ASP A 428 45.37 11.46 -10.45
C ASP A 428 46.18 12.78 -10.34
#